data_AF-A0A957V680-F1
#
_entry.id   AF-A0A957V680-F1
#
_cell.length_a   1.000
_cell.length_b   1.000
_cell.length_c   1.000
_cell.angle_alpha   90.00
_cell.angle_beta   90.00
_cell.angle_gamma   90.00
#
_symmetry.space_group_name_H-M   'P 1'
#
loop_
_entity.id
_entity.type
_entity.pdbx_description
1 polymer ?
#
loop_
_entity_poly.entity_id
_entity_poly.type
_entity_poly.pdbx_seq_one_letter_code
_entity_poly.pdbx_strand_id
1 'polypeptide(L)'
;MTKTFDDDAQALPQLLAAVQAAALDYLATIDSRPAATDFAAPGLLALPDDSAGAQAALTLFLQRFGAAMPAANGPRFWGFVTGGTTPAALMGDWLASTYDLNLSSAANSNAPAIEFEAIHLLRQLFGLPESFGGTFVTGATMANFAGLAMGREWVGRQHGLSVAERGLTALPPIAVLGGEAHSSIFKALAMLGLGRAAYHRAASLPGDREAVDVAGLSRLLAAQEGRPCIVVANAGTVNTVDFDDLRAIAALKRDFPFWLHIDAAFG
;
A
#
# COMPACT_ATOMS: atom_id res chain seq x y z
N MET A 1 -17.50 28.30 18.81
CA MET A 1 -17.13 26.91 18.47
C MET A 1 -18.04 25.86 19.12
N THR A 2 -18.37 25.92 20.42
CA THR A 2 -19.13 24.85 21.11
C THR A 2 -20.55 24.62 20.57
N LYS A 3 -21.29 25.69 20.26
CA LYS A 3 -22.70 25.60 19.84
C LYS A 3 -22.89 24.82 18.53
N THR A 4 -22.05 25.06 17.53
CA THR A 4 -22.16 24.38 16.23
C THR A 4 -21.80 22.90 16.29
N PHE A 5 -20.88 22.51 17.18
CA PHE A 5 -20.57 21.10 17.40
C PHE A 5 -21.74 20.35 18.06
N ASP A 6 -22.36 20.95 19.08
CA ASP A 6 -23.53 20.37 19.74
C ASP A 6 -24.73 20.29 18.80
N ASP A 7 -24.92 21.32 17.95
CA ASP A 7 -25.95 21.32 16.91
C ASP A 7 -25.71 20.20 15.88
N ASP A 8 -24.46 20.01 15.41
CA ASP A 8 -24.09 18.93 14.49
C ASP A 8 -24.29 17.54 15.14
N ALA A 9 -23.96 17.39 16.41
CA ALA A 9 -24.17 16.13 17.15
C ALA A 9 -25.66 15.77 17.24
N GLN A 10 -26.53 16.75 17.47
CA GLN A 10 -27.98 16.55 17.49
C GLN A 10 -28.55 16.27 16.09
N ALA A 11 -27.93 16.84 15.05
CA ALA A 11 -28.31 16.67 13.65
C ALA A 11 -27.62 15.48 12.95
N LEU A 12 -26.84 14.66 13.68
CA LEU A 12 -26.03 13.60 13.09
C LEU A 12 -26.82 12.65 12.17
N PRO A 13 -28.03 12.16 12.53
CA PRO A 13 -28.80 11.31 11.62
C PRO A 13 -29.12 11.98 10.28
N GLN A 14 -29.46 13.27 10.30
CA GLN A 14 -29.76 14.05 9.10
C GLN A 14 -28.51 14.30 8.27
N LEU A 15 -27.38 14.60 8.93
CA LEU A 15 -26.09 14.79 8.28
C LEU A 15 -25.61 13.51 7.58
N LEU A 16 -25.72 12.35 8.24
CA LEU A 16 -25.38 11.05 7.65
C LEU A 16 -26.30 10.71 6.48
N ALA A 17 -27.60 10.99 6.59
CA ALA A 17 -28.54 10.80 5.48
C ALA A 17 -28.20 11.70 4.27
N ALA A 18 -27.75 12.93 4.50
CA ALA A 18 -27.31 13.83 3.43
C ALA A 18 -26.05 13.30 2.70
N VAL A 19 -25.06 12.78 3.44
CA VAL A 19 -23.88 12.13 2.85
C VAL A 19 -24.26 10.87 2.09
N GLN A 20 -25.17 10.06 2.64
CA GLN A 20 -25.69 8.87 1.97
C GLN A 20 -26.35 9.21 0.63
N ALA A 21 -27.23 10.22 0.61
CA ALA A 21 -27.89 10.67 -0.60
C ALA A 21 -26.87 11.10 -1.67
N ALA A 22 -25.89 11.93 -1.30
CA ALA A 22 -24.83 12.36 -2.21
C ALA A 22 -23.99 11.19 -2.76
N ALA A 23 -23.68 10.19 -1.93
CA ALA A 23 -22.97 8.99 -2.36
C ALA A 23 -23.80 8.14 -3.33
N LEU A 24 -25.09 7.97 -3.06
CA LEU A 24 -26.01 7.22 -3.95
C LEU A 24 -26.19 7.94 -5.29
N ASP A 25 -26.33 9.26 -5.31
CA ASP A 25 -26.40 10.05 -6.54
C ASP A 25 -25.12 9.88 -7.40
N TYR A 26 -23.95 9.88 -6.76
CA TYR A 26 -22.68 9.60 -7.44
C TYR A 26 -22.68 8.19 -8.05
N LEU A 27 -23.01 7.16 -7.25
CA LEU A 27 -22.99 5.76 -7.68
C LEU A 27 -24.02 5.48 -8.79
N ALA A 28 -25.21 6.09 -8.72
CA ALA A 28 -26.25 5.96 -9.72
C ALA A 28 -25.84 6.51 -11.10
N THR A 29 -24.83 7.39 -11.15
CA THR A 29 -24.35 8.02 -12.38
C THR A 29 -23.01 7.47 -12.87
N ILE A 30 -22.44 6.45 -12.21
CA ILE A 30 -21.08 5.98 -12.52
C ILE A 30 -20.91 5.56 -13.99
N ASP A 31 -21.95 4.96 -14.59
CA ASP A 31 -21.94 4.50 -15.97
C ASP A 31 -22.13 5.60 -17.01
N SER A 32 -22.50 6.82 -16.64
CA SER A 32 -22.63 7.95 -17.58
C SER A 32 -21.63 9.08 -17.29
N ARG A 33 -21.03 9.07 -16.10
CA ARG A 33 -20.08 10.07 -15.64
C ARG A 33 -18.70 9.93 -16.35
N PRO A 34 -17.99 11.04 -16.61
CA PRO A 34 -16.67 10.97 -17.25
C PRO A 34 -15.68 10.15 -16.41
N ALA A 35 -14.92 9.26 -17.05
CA ALA A 35 -13.91 8.44 -16.37
C ALA A 35 -12.75 9.31 -15.82
N ALA A 36 -12.45 10.41 -16.51
CA ALA A 36 -11.54 11.46 -16.09
C ALA A 36 -12.14 12.82 -16.42
N THR A 37 -11.77 13.83 -15.64
CA THR A 37 -12.27 15.21 -15.79
C THR A 37 -11.09 16.17 -15.83
N ASP A 38 -11.11 17.11 -16.76
CA ASP A 38 -10.20 18.25 -16.73
C ASP A 38 -10.71 19.25 -15.68
N PHE A 39 -10.19 19.12 -14.45
CA PHE A 39 -10.64 19.90 -13.31
C PHE A 39 -9.76 21.14 -13.13
N ALA A 40 -10.32 22.31 -13.44
CA ALA A 40 -9.74 23.58 -13.03
C ALA A 40 -9.90 23.74 -11.52
N ALA A 41 -8.79 23.59 -10.77
CA ALA A 41 -8.82 23.69 -9.32
C ALA A 41 -9.37 25.07 -8.87
N PRO A 42 -10.42 25.13 -8.05
CA PRO A 42 -10.96 26.39 -7.57
C PRO A 42 -9.92 27.07 -6.66
N GLY A 43 -9.87 28.40 -6.69
CA GLY A 43 -8.96 29.19 -5.83
C GLY A 43 -9.11 28.83 -4.36
N LEU A 44 -8.00 28.79 -3.61
CA LEU A 44 -7.97 28.41 -2.21
C LEU A 44 -8.85 29.33 -1.34
N LEU A 45 -9.55 28.75 -0.37
CA LEU A 45 -10.30 29.51 0.63
C LEU A 45 -9.40 29.92 1.79
N ALA A 46 -9.73 31.04 2.43
CA ALA A 46 -9.23 31.34 3.77
C ALA A 46 -9.99 30.46 4.79
N LEU A 47 -9.30 30.07 5.86
CA LEU A 47 -9.93 29.41 6.99
C LEU A 47 -10.84 30.43 7.71
N PRO A 48 -12.16 30.19 7.84
CA PRO A 48 -13.03 31.12 8.53
C PRO A 48 -12.76 31.15 10.04
N ASP A 49 -12.94 32.31 10.67
CA ASP A 49 -12.80 32.48 12.13
C ASP A 49 -13.91 31.74 12.89
N ASP A 50 -15.11 31.64 12.29
CA ASP A 50 -16.27 30.94 12.82
C ASP A 50 -16.56 29.64 12.07
N SER A 51 -17.02 28.62 12.80
CA SER A 51 -17.44 27.34 12.21
C SER A 51 -18.75 27.49 11.43
N ALA A 52 -18.77 26.95 10.21
CA ALA A 52 -19.96 26.89 9.37
C ALA A 52 -20.87 25.68 9.67
N GLY A 53 -20.42 24.72 10.49
CA GLY A 53 -21.12 23.46 10.76
C GLY A 53 -21.00 22.42 9.62
N ALA A 54 -21.31 21.17 9.93
CA ALA A 54 -21.08 20.03 9.03
C ALA A 54 -21.94 20.09 7.74
N GLN A 55 -23.19 20.53 7.83
CA GLN A 55 -24.07 20.65 6.66
C GLN A 55 -23.56 21.68 5.64
N ALA A 56 -23.07 22.83 6.13
CA ALA A 56 -22.50 23.86 5.26
C ALA A 56 -21.18 23.39 4.66
N ALA A 57 -20.36 22.67 5.43
CA ALA A 57 -19.11 22.06 4.93
C ALA A 57 -19.37 21.04 3.81
N LEU A 58 -20.37 20.15 3.98
CA LEU A 58 -20.78 19.20 2.93
C LEU A 58 -21.27 19.94 1.67
N THR A 59 -22.11 20.97 1.85
CA THR A 59 -22.62 21.78 0.73
C THR A 59 -21.47 22.47 -0.02
N LEU A 60 -20.52 23.05 0.70
CA LEU A 60 -19.34 23.70 0.15
C LEU A 60 -18.46 22.71 -0.63
N PHE A 61 -18.24 21.50 -0.10
CA PHE A 61 -17.51 20.44 -0.79
C PHE A 61 -18.20 20.03 -2.10
N LEU A 62 -19.50 19.78 -2.06
CA LEU A 62 -20.26 19.36 -3.23
C LEU A 62 -20.25 20.43 -4.33
N GLN A 63 -20.39 21.71 -3.95
CA GLN A 63 -20.35 22.84 -4.89
C GLN A 63 -18.97 23.04 -5.52
N ARG A 64 -17.89 22.89 -4.74
CA ARG A 64 -16.52 23.18 -5.21
C ARG A 64 -15.87 22.00 -5.93
N PHE A 65 -16.18 20.78 -5.52
CA PHE A 65 -15.48 19.57 -5.97
C PHE A 65 -16.44 18.47 -6.45
N GLY A 66 -17.58 18.30 -5.80
CA GLY A 66 -18.49 17.17 -6.03
C GLY A 66 -18.92 16.98 -7.49
N ALA A 67 -19.26 18.05 -8.21
CA ALA A 67 -19.67 17.97 -9.62
C ALA A 67 -18.54 17.50 -10.57
N ALA A 68 -17.30 17.80 -10.22
CA ALA A 68 -16.13 17.48 -11.05
C ALA A 68 -15.44 16.17 -10.66
N MET A 69 -15.93 15.44 -9.64
CA MET A 69 -15.33 14.16 -9.29
C MET A 69 -15.48 13.17 -10.46
N PRO A 70 -14.39 12.56 -10.95
CA PRO A 70 -14.43 11.59 -12.04
C PRO A 70 -14.90 10.21 -11.57
N ALA A 71 -15.40 9.40 -12.50
CA ALA A 71 -15.78 8.01 -12.26
C ALA A 71 -14.58 7.05 -12.33
N ALA A 72 -13.55 7.30 -11.51
CA ALA A 72 -12.33 6.47 -11.49
C ALA A 72 -12.57 5.04 -10.97
N ASN A 73 -13.63 4.82 -10.19
CA ASN A 73 -14.09 3.50 -9.76
C ASN A 73 -15.14 2.88 -10.72
N GLY A 74 -15.39 3.51 -11.87
CA GLY A 74 -16.31 3.01 -12.90
C GLY A 74 -15.61 2.13 -13.95
N PRO A 75 -16.38 1.41 -14.79
CA PRO A 75 -15.83 0.40 -15.72
C PRO A 75 -15.02 0.98 -16.89
N ARG A 76 -14.98 2.32 -17.04
CA ARG A 76 -14.33 3.04 -18.15
C ARG A 76 -13.01 3.72 -17.77
N PHE A 77 -12.58 3.63 -16.52
CA PHE A 77 -11.28 4.16 -16.11
C PHE A 77 -10.22 3.06 -16.15
N TRP A 78 -9.32 3.13 -17.11
CA TRP A 78 -8.25 2.13 -17.32
C TRP A 78 -6.85 2.71 -17.04
N GLY A 79 -6.79 3.80 -16.28
CA GLY A 79 -5.55 4.42 -15.85
C GLY A 79 -5.13 3.91 -14.48
N PHE A 80 -3.85 3.60 -14.32
CA PHE A 80 -3.25 3.20 -13.03
C PHE A 80 -3.91 1.98 -12.38
N VAL A 81 -3.50 1.68 -11.14
CA VAL A 81 -4.14 0.70 -10.27
C VAL A 81 -5.02 1.48 -9.29
N THR A 82 -6.28 1.68 -9.65
CA THR A 82 -7.23 2.47 -8.85
C THR A 82 -8.65 1.92 -8.95
N GLY A 83 -9.48 2.28 -7.97
CA GLY A 83 -10.87 1.83 -7.90
C GLY A 83 -11.02 0.46 -7.25
N GLY A 84 -12.14 -0.20 -7.51
CA GLY A 84 -12.43 -1.54 -6.97
C GLY A 84 -13.11 -1.57 -5.60
N THR A 85 -13.56 -0.42 -5.06
CA THR A 85 -14.34 -0.39 -3.82
C THR A 85 -15.63 -1.20 -3.98
N THR A 86 -15.72 -2.31 -3.25
CA THR A 86 -16.93 -3.14 -3.18
C THR A 86 -17.95 -2.54 -2.20
N PRO A 87 -19.24 -2.92 -2.26
CA PRO A 87 -20.21 -2.50 -1.24
C PRO A 87 -19.76 -2.87 0.18
N ALA A 88 -19.15 -4.04 0.37
CA ALA A 88 -18.62 -4.47 1.66
C ALA A 88 -17.46 -3.57 2.15
N ALA A 89 -16.55 -3.16 1.25
CA ALA A 89 -15.47 -2.24 1.60
C ALA A 89 -16.02 -0.86 2.01
N LEU A 90 -16.99 -0.32 1.26
CA LEU A 90 -17.63 0.95 1.60
C LEU A 90 -18.32 0.91 2.97
N MET A 91 -19.04 -0.18 3.25
CA MET A 91 -19.65 -0.41 4.58
C MET A 91 -18.58 -0.49 5.68
N GLY A 92 -17.47 -1.17 5.40
CA GLY A 92 -16.34 -1.28 6.32
C GLY A 92 -15.76 0.08 6.68
N ASP A 93 -15.51 0.95 5.70
CA ASP A 93 -15.01 2.31 5.92
C ASP A 93 -15.96 3.15 6.79
N TRP A 94 -17.27 3.06 6.52
CA TRP A 94 -18.29 3.73 7.33
C TRP A 94 -18.26 3.27 8.79
N LEU A 95 -18.18 1.96 9.03
CA LEU A 95 -18.12 1.41 10.39
C LEU A 95 -16.79 1.73 11.07
N ALA A 96 -15.67 1.67 10.35
CA ALA A 96 -14.36 2.01 10.89
C ALA A 96 -14.32 3.46 11.43
N SER A 97 -14.82 4.43 10.65
CA SER A 97 -14.93 5.82 11.11
C SER A 97 -16.01 6.04 12.17
N THR A 98 -17.06 5.21 12.20
CA THR A 98 -18.12 5.31 13.22
C THR A 98 -17.62 4.84 14.59
N TYR A 99 -16.85 3.75 14.64
CA TYR A 99 -16.33 3.21 15.90
C TYR A 99 -15.06 3.91 16.39
N ASP A 100 -14.28 4.48 15.48
CA ASP A 100 -13.09 5.31 15.76
C ASP A 100 -12.14 4.69 16.80
N LEU A 101 -11.86 3.38 16.64
CA LEU A 101 -11.10 2.60 17.60
C LEU A 101 -9.60 2.62 17.30
N ASN A 102 -8.80 2.75 18.36
CA ASN A 102 -7.35 2.64 18.28
C ASN A 102 -6.92 1.16 18.20
N LEU A 103 -6.19 0.81 17.15
CA LEU A 103 -5.69 -0.54 16.86
C LEU A 103 -4.37 -0.91 17.57
N SER A 104 -3.69 0.05 18.25
CA SER A 104 -2.37 -0.19 18.85
C SER A 104 -2.38 -1.17 20.03
N SER A 105 -3.54 -1.45 20.63
CA SER A 105 -3.64 -2.31 21.80
C SER A 105 -4.97 -3.06 21.87
N ALA A 106 -4.89 -4.35 22.18
CA ALA A 106 -6.06 -5.18 22.51
C ALA A 106 -6.57 -4.97 23.96
N ALA A 107 -5.94 -4.08 24.74
CA ALA A 107 -6.34 -3.84 26.13
C ALA A 107 -7.71 -3.17 26.25
N ASN A 108 -8.06 -2.31 25.28
CA ASN A 108 -9.25 -1.45 25.35
C ASN A 108 -10.23 -1.66 24.19
N SER A 109 -9.92 -2.53 23.22
CA SER A 109 -10.84 -2.86 22.12
C SER A 109 -10.55 -4.25 21.56
N ASN A 110 -11.56 -4.85 20.93
CA ASN A 110 -11.42 -6.07 20.13
C ASN A 110 -11.05 -5.78 18.66
N ALA A 111 -10.77 -4.53 18.29
CA ALA A 111 -10.46 -4.15 16.92
C ALA A 111 -9.25 -4.91 16.34
N PRO A 112 -8.15 -5.16 17.09
CA PRO A 112 -7.05 -5.99 16.60
C PRO A 112 -7.46 -7.43 16.24
N ALA A 113 -8.47 -7.98 16.92
CA ALA A 113 -8.96 -9.33 16.60
C ALA A 113 -9.62 -9.39 15.22
N ILE A 114 -10.28 -8.31 14.78
CA ILE A 114 -10.87 -8.20 13.44
C ILE A 114 -9.75 -8.20 12.38
N GLU A 115 -8.66 -7.46 12.64
CA GLU A 115 -7.49 -7.46 11.76
C GLU A 115 -6.84 -8.86 11.66
N PHE A 116 -6.65 -9.56 12.78
CA PHE A 116 -6.11 -10.92 12.76
C PHE A 116 -7.02 -11.90 12.00
N GLU A 117 -8.34 -11.80 12.16
CA GLU A 117 -9.30 -12.61 11.42
C GLU A 117 -9.22 -12.32 9.91
N ALA A 118 -9.17 -11.05 9.51
CA ALA A 118 -9.04 -10.68 8.10
C ALA A 118 -7.72 -11.18 7.48
N ILE A 119 -6.60 -11.09 8.22
CA ILE A 119 -5.31 -11.64 7.79
C ILE A 119 -5.37 -13.16 7.66
N HIS A 120 -6.03 -13.85 8.60
CA HIS A 120 -6.24 -15.29 8.52
C HIS A 120 -7.00 -15.69 7.24
N LEU A 121 -8.07 -14.95 6.91
CA LEU A 121 -8.85 -15.17 5.68
C LEU A 121 -8.04 -14.89 4.41
N LEU A 122 -7.23 -13.81 4.38
CA LEU A 122 -6.33 -13.52 3.26
C LEU A 122 -5.28 -14.62 3.07
N ARG A 123 -4.70 -15.11 4.16
CA ARG A 123 -3.76 -16.24 4.14
C ARG A 123 -4.41 -17.49 3.54
N GLN A 124 -5.66 -17.79 3.91
CA GLN A 124 -6.41 -18.90 3.31
C GLN A 124 -6.71 -18.67 1.83
N LEU A 125 -7.13 -17.45 1.44
CA LEU A 125 -7.40 -17.08 0.05
C LEU A 125 -6.20 -17.33 -0.86
N PHE A 126 -4.99 -16.97 -0.40
CA PHE A 126 -3.75 -17.17 -1.14
C PHE A 126 -3.10 -18.55 -0.93
N GLY A 127 -3.70 -19.44 -0.13
CA GLY A 127 -3.15 -20.76 0.17
C GLY A 127 -1.81 -20.72 0.90
N LEU A 128 -1.57 -19.70 1.72
CA LEU A 128 -0.30 -19.50 2.42
C LEU A 128 -0.19 -20.35 3.71
N PRO A 129 1.02 -20.82 4.08
CA PRO A 129 1.23 -21.62 5.29
C PRO A 129 0.82 -20.89 6.57
N GLU A 130 0.42 -21.63 7.61
CA GLU A 130 0.05 -21.06 8.93
C GLU A 130 1.19 -20.30 9.61
N SER A 131 2.44 -20.59 9.25
CA SER A 131 3.61 -19.87 9.75
C SER A 131 3.72 -18.44 9.22
N PHE A 132 2.89 -18.05 8.24
CA PHE A 132 2.86 -16.69 7.71
C PHE A 132 1.90 -15.84 8.54
N GLY A 133 2.40 -14.69 8.98
CA GLY A 133 1.61 -13.63 9.59
C GLY A 133 1.45 -12.43 8.65
N GLY A 134 0.83 -11.37 9.16
CA GLY A 134 0.65 -10.13 8.41
C GLY A 134 0.26 -8.97 9.32
N THR A 135 0.14 -7.80 8.71
CA THR A 135 -0.43 -6.59 9.31
C THR A 135 -0.95 -5.72 8.18
N PHE A 136 -2.03 -4.97 8.42
CA PHE A 136 -2.48 -3.97 7.48
C PHE A 136 -1.55 -2.75 7.51
N VAL A 137 -1.27 -2.23 6.34
CA VAL A 137 -0.52 -1.00 6.13
C VAL A 137 -1.30 -0.09 5.20
N THR A 138 -0.95 1.20 5.17
CA THR A 138 -1.71 2.21 4.44
C THR A 138 -1.66 2.06 2.90
N GLY A 139 -0.77 1.23 2.37
CA GLY A 139 -0.69 0.92 0.95
C GLY A 139 0.61 0.24 0.55
N ALA A 140 0.75 -0.05 -0.75
CA ALA A 140 1.86 -0.83 -1.31
C ALA A 140 3.27 -0.29 -0.97
N THR A 141 3.43 1.04 -0.89
CA THR A 141 4.73 1.62 -0.49
C THR A 141 5.09 1.24 0.95
N MET A 142 4.14 1.26 1.87
CA MET A 142 4.39 0.87 3.26
C MET A 142 4.53 -0.65 3.42
N ALA A 143 3.86 -1.44 2.57
CA ALA A 143 4.06 -2.89 2.51
C ALA A 143 5.50 -3.22 2.07
N ASN A 144 5.96 -2.59 0.99
CA ASN A 144 7.34 -2.69 0.52
C ASN A 144 8.34 -2.19 1.57
N PHE A 145 8.07 -1.06 2.24
CA PHE A 145 8.90 -0.57 3.34
C PHE A 145 9.01 -1.59 4.49
N ALA A 146 7.90 -2.14 4.95
CA ALA A 146 7.88 -3.14 6.02
C ALA A 146 8.64 -4.42 5.61
N GLY A 147 8.36 -4.94 4.41
CA GLY A 147 9.05 -6.11 3.84
C GLY A 147 10.57 -5.93 3.75
N LEU A 148 11.02 -4.79 3.24
CA LEU A 148 12.43 -4.46 3.13
C LEU A 148 13.07 -4.15 4.49
N ALA A 149 12.32 -3.58 5.44
CA ALA A 149 12.79 -3.39 6.82
C ALA A 149 13.08 -4.73 7.50
N MET A 150 12.19 -5.71 7.32
CA MET A 150 12.41 -7.09 7.78
C MET A 150 13.61 -7.74 7.09
N GLY A 151 13.78 -7.52 5.77
CA GLY A 151 14.96 -7.98 5.04
C GLY A 151 16.26 -7.39 5.57
N ARG A 152 16.28 -6.08 5.87
CA ARG A 152 17.43 -5.39 6.49
C ARG A 152 17.75 -5.96 7.86
N GLU A 153 16.73 -6.18 8.69
CA GLU A 153 16.90 -6.79 10.02
C GLU A 153 17.40 -8.24 9.91
N TRP A 154 16.89 -9.01 8.94
CA TRP A 154 17.36 -10.36 8.66
C TRP A 154 18.84 -10.39 8.29
N VAL A 155 19.30 -9.47 7.43
CA VAL A 155 20.72 -9.32 7.09
C VAL A 155 21.53 -9.03 8.35
N GLY A 156 21.07 -8.12 9.22
CA GLY A 156 21.73 -7.84 10.50
C GLY A 156 21.90 -9.07 11.38
N ARG A 157 20.86 -9.91 11.46
CA ARG A 157 20.90 -11.17 12.22
C ARG A 157 21.90 -12.17 11.65
N GLN A 158 22.12 -12.18 10.33
CA GLN A 158 23.20 -12.98 9.73
C GLN A 158 24.60 -12.50 10.15
N HIS A 159 24.72 -11.23 10.56
CA HIS A 159 25.92 -10.64 11.16
C HIS A 159 25.92 -10.68 12.70
N GLY A 160 24.97 -11.39 13.32
CA GLY A 160 24.90 -11.54 14.78
C GLY A 160 24.45 -10.29 15.53
N LEU A 161 23.72 -9.37 14.88
CA LEU A 161 23.23 -8.14 15.52
C LEU A 161 21.79 -7.80 15.13
N SER A 162 21.14 -6.93 15.91
CA SER A 162 19.86 -6.31 15.58
C SER A 162 20.10 -4.93 14.98
N VAL A 163 19.62 -4.69 13.76
CA VAL A 163 19.72 -3.36 13.13
C VAL A 163 18.79 -2.39 13.83
N ALA A 164 17.63 -2.87 14.29
CA ALA A 164 16.69 -2.08 15.07
C ALA A 164 17.31 -1.53 16.37
N GLU A 165 18.24 -2.25 16.99
CA GLU A 165 18.93 -1.82 18.22
C GLU A 165 20.22 -1.05 17.95
N ARG A 166 21.04 -1.55 17.01
CA ARG A 166 22.42 -1.06 16.80
C ARG A 166 22.53 0.00 15.71
N GLY A 167 21.48 0.20 14.92
CA GLY A 167 21.47 1.08 13.77
C GLY A 167 22.16 0.50 12.54
N LEU A 168 21.90 1.11 11.38
CA LEU A 168 22.40 0.63 10.08
C LEU A 168 23.92 0.75 9.94
N THR A 169 24.55 1.72 10.61
CA THR A 169 26.02 1.94 10.56
C THR A 169 26.82 0.80 11.20
N ALA A 170 26.16 -0.11 11.92
CA ALA A 170 26.78 -1.32 12.47
C ALA A 170 26.96 -2.43 11.43
N LEU A 171 26.46 -2.25 10.19
CA LEU A 171 26.58 -3.23 9.11
C LEU A 171 27.43 -2.72 7.94
N PRO A 172 28.07 -3.62 7.19
CA PRO A 172 28.56 -3.29 5.85
C PRO A 172 27.38 -2.90 4.93
N PRO A 173 27.66 -2.24 3.78
CA PRO A 173 26.63 -1.94 2.79
C PRO A 173 25.83 -3.19 2.39
N ILE A 174 24.51 -3.09 2.45
CA ILE A 174 23.60 -4.19 2.09
C ILE A 174 23.21 -4.05 0.62
N ALA A 175 23.51 -5.07 -0.18
CA ALA A 175 23.04 -5.14 -1.56
C ALA A 175 21.55 -5.55 -1.61
N VAL A 176 20.80 -4.90 -2.49
CA VAL A 176 19.43 -5.27 -2.85
C VAL A 176 19.43 -5.62 -4.33
N LEU A 177 19.00 -6.82 -4.69
CA LEU A 177 19.07 -7.36 -6.05
C LEU A 177 17.65 -7.61 -6.58
N GLY A 178 17.43 -7.49 -7.88
CA GLY A 178 16.14 -7.83 -8.48
C GLY A 178 16.04 -7.45 -9.95
N GLY A 179 14.85 -7.59 -10.53
CA GLY A 179 14.56 -7.22 -11.92
C GLY A 179 13.97 -5.82 -12.05
N GLU A 180 12.83 -5.72 -12.74
CA GLU A 180 12.08 -4.47 -12.90
C GLU A 180 11.26 -4.15 -11.64
N ALA A 181 11.83 -3.38 -10.71
CA ALA A 181 11.15 -3.02 -9.46
C ALA A 181 10.26 -1.78 -9.61
N HIS A 182 9.10 -1.79 -8.93
CA HIS A 182 8.28 -0.60 -8.81
C HIS A 182 9.00 0.55 -8.08
N SER A 183 8.68 1.79 -8.44
CA SER A 183 9.27 3.01 -7.86
C SER A 183 9.23 3.07 -6.33
N SER A 184 8.24 2.41 -5.69
CA SER A 184 8.12 2.33 -4.23
C SER A 184 9.27 1.56 -3.56
N ILE A 185 9.90 0.61 -4.26
CA ILE A 185 11.07 -0.09 -3.73
C ILE A 185 12.20 0.91 -3.51
N PHE A 186 12.55 1.71 -4.52
CA PHE A 186 13.58 2.74 -4.40
C PHE A 186 13.24 3.80 -3.34
N LYS A 187 11.95 4.16 -3.21
CA LYS A 187 11.49 5.05 -2.14
C LYS A 187 11.69 4.43 -0.76
N ALA A 188 11.32 3.17 -0.58
CA ALA A 188 11.52 2.43 0.66
C ALA A 188 13.01 2.30 1.03
N LEU A 189 13.89 2.00 0.05
CA LEU A 189 15.34 1.93 0.29
C LEU A 189 15.91 3.28 0.77
N ALA A 190 15.44 4.39 0.20
CA ALA A 190 15.83 5.72 0.65
C ALA A 190 15.35 6.00 2.09
N MET A 191 14.10 5.68 2.41
CA MET A 191 13.54 5.84 3.76
C MET A 191 14.23 4.97 4.81
N LEU A 192 14.66 3.76 4.43
CA LEU A 192 15.36 2.82 5.31
C LEU A 192 16.84 3.16 5.54
N GLY A 193 17.36 4.20 4.89
CA GLY A 193 18.76 4.60 4.97
C GLY A 193 19.73 3.76 4.15
N LEU A 194 19.23 2.81 3.33
CA LEU A 194 20.07 1.97 2.45
C LEU A 194 20.54 2.75 1.21
N GLY A 195 19.75 3.75 0.80
CA GLY A 195 20.00 4.53 -0.41
C GLY A 195 19.57 3.80 -1.67
N ARG A 196 19.19 4.56 -2.71
CA ARG A 196 18.71 4.00 -3.99
C ARG A 196 19.79 3.22 -4.73
N ALA A 197 21.06 3.59 -4.54
CA ALA A 197 22.21 2.95 -5.17
C ALA A 197 22.50 1.54 -4.62
N ALA A 198 21.84 1.13 -3.52
CA ALA A 198 21.91 -0.24 -3.03
C ALA A 198 21.17 -1.24 -3.94
N TYR A 199 20.32 -0.77 -4.86
CA TYR A 199 19.59 -1.62 -5.79
C TYR A 199 20.44 -1.94 -7.02
N HIS A 200 20.70 -3.23 -7.24
CA HIS A 200 21.39 -3.75 -8.42
C HIS A 200 20.41 -4.55 -9.28
N ARG A 201 20.10 -4.01 -10.45
CA ARG A 201 19.15 -4.58 -11.40
C ARG A 201 19.80 -5.66 -12.26
N ALA A 202 19.24 -6.86 -12.25
CA ALA A 202 19.48 -7.88 -13.27
C ALA A 202 18.68 -7.55 -14.54
N ALA A 203 19.15 -8.05 -15.69
CA ALA A 203 18.42 -7.92 -16.94
C ALA A 203 17.06 -8.63 -16.86
N SER A 204 16.08 -8.13 -17.60
CA SER A 204 14.83 -8.84 -17.83
C SER A 204 14.98 -9.90 -18.92
N LEU A 205 14.02 -10.82 -18.99
CA LEU A 205 13.93 -11.83 -20.04
C LEU A 205 13.74 -11.18 -21.42
N PRO A 206 14.15 -11.87 -22.51
CA PRO A 206 13.93 -11.38 -23.88
C PRO A 206 12.45 -11.20 -24.23
N GLY A 207 12.17 -10.37 -25.25
CA GLY A 207 10.83 -10.19 -25.81
C GLY A 207 9.96 -9.19 -25.05
N ASP A 208 10.55 -8.06 -24.64
CA ASP A 208 9.88 -6.96 -23.92
C ASP A 208 9.18 -7.39 -22.62
N ARG A 209 9.69 -8.47 -22.02
CA ARG A 209 9.27 -8.95 -20.70
C ARG A 209 9.89 -8.05 -19.62
N GLU A 210 9.15 -7.84 -18.54
CA GLU A 210 9.67 -7.18 -17.33
C GLU A 210 10.26 -8.21 -16.35
N ALA A 211 9.82 -9.48 -16.43
CA ALA A 211 10.29 -10.59 -15.62
C ALA A 211 11.82 -10.75 -15.67
N VAL A 212 12.45 -10.99 -14.53
CA VAL A 212 13.90 -11.05 -14.35
C VAL A 212 14.52 -12.30 -15.01
N ASP A 213 15.68 -12.12 -15.64
CA ASP A 213 16.57 -13.24 -16.01
C ASP A 213 17.19 -13.83 -14.73
N VAL A 214 16.68 -15.00 -14.31
CA VAL A 214 17.15 -15.73 -13.12
C VAL A 214 18.64 -16.05 -13.20
N ALA A 215 19.19 -16.30 -14.40
CA ALA A 215 20.63 -16.53 -14.54
C ALA A 215 21.44 -15.24 -14.29
N GLY A 216 20.93 -14.10 -14.76
CA GLY A 216 21.45 -12.77 -14.45
C GLY A 216 21.42 -12.46 -12.97
N LEU A 217 20.30 -12.74 -12.31
CA LEU A 217 20.16 -12.59 -10.86
C LEU A 217 21.15 -13.48 -10.10
N SER A 218 21.32 -14.74 -10.52
CA SER A 218 22.31 -15.66 -9.93
C SER A 218 23.75 -15.14 -10.04
N ARG A 219 24.12 -14.49 -11.17
CA ARG A 219 25.44 -13.85 -11.31
C ARG A 219 25.63 -12.69 -10.31
N LEU A 220 24.61 -11.86 -10.09
CA LEU A 220 24.67 -10.79 -9.09
C LEU A 220 24.79 -11.33 -7.66
N LEU A 221 24.10 -12.43 -7.37
CA LEU A 221 24.20 -13.14 -6.09
C LEU A 221 25.60 -13.73 -5.88
N ALA A 222 26.19 -14.36 -6.89
CA ALA A 222 27.56 -14.89 -6.81
C ALA A 222 28.59 -13.78 -6.52
N ALA A 223 28.41 -12.59 -7.11
CA ALA A 223 29.26 -11.42 -6.85
C ALA A 223 29.14 -10.87 -5.40
N GLN A 224 28.17 -11.32 -4.61
CA GLN A 224 28.12 -11.00 -3.18
C GLN A 224 29.14 -11.80 -2.36
N GLU A 225 29.77 -12.83 -2.93
CA GLU A 225 30.79 -13.66 -2.26
C GLU A 225 30.28 -14.28 -0.94
N GLY A 226 29.03 -14.73 -0.95
CA GLY A 226 28.37 -15.33 0.21
C GLY A 226 27.91 -14.31 1.27
N ARG A 227 28.04 -13.00 1.02
CA ARG A 227 27.47 -11.98 1.92
C ARG A 227 25.93 -12.00 1.86
N PRO A 228 25.24 -11.95 3.01
CA PRO A 228 23.79 -11.84 3.05
C PRO A 228 23.28 -10.59 2.35
N CYS A 229 22.26 -10.74 1.51
CA CYS A 229 21.65 -9.63 0.77
C CYS A 229 20.12 -9.74 0.75
N ILE A 230 19.46 -8.80 0.07
CA ILE A 230 18.00 -8.80 -0.15
C ILE A 230 17.74 -9.01 -1.64
N VAL A 231 16.80 -9.87 -1.98
CA VAL A 231 16.27 -10.04 -3.34
C VAL A 231 14.82 -9.54 -3.37
N VAL A 232 14.51 -8.69 -4.34
CA VAL A 232 13.15 -8.23 -4.66
C VAL A 232 12.70 -8.91 -5.93
N ALA A 233 11.63 -9.70 -5.84
CA ALA A 233 10.95 -10.31 -6.98
C ALA A 233 9.54 -9.71 -7.13
N ASN A 234 9.01 -9.70 -8.34
CA ASN A 234 7.69 -9.18 -8.65
C ASN A 234 6.69 -10.31 -8.92
N ALA A 235 5.50 -10.18 -8.35
CA ALA A 235 4.33 -10.96 -8.70
C ALA A 235 3.28 -10.00 -9.27
N GLY A 236 3.38 -9.72 -10.57
CA GLY A 236 2.59 -8.70 -11.25
C GLY A 236 3.26 -7.33 -11.21
N THR A 237 4.15 -7.07 -12.17
CA THR A 237 4.69 -5.72 -12.39
C THR A 237 3.57 -4.74 -12.78
N VAL A 238 3.69 -3.47 -12.38
CA VAL A 238 2.58 -2.52 -12.52
C VAL A 238 2.27 -2.16 -13.98
N ASN A 239 3.24 -2.22 -14.89
CA ASN A 239 3.05 -1.80 -16.28
C ASN A 239 2.47 -2.91 -17.15
N THR A 240 2.96 -4.15 -16.99
CA THR A 240 2.65 -5.27 -17.88
C THR A 240 2.07 -6.49 -17.17
N VAL A 241 1.94 -6.45 -15.83
CA VAL A 241 1.45 -7.56 -15.00
C VAL A 241 2.33 -8.80 -15.14
N ASP A 242 3.62 -8.59 -15.39
CA ASP A 242 4.56 -9.67 -15.60
C ASP A 242 4.98 -10.29 -14.26
N PHE A 243 5.33 -11.57 -14.29
CA PHE A 243 5.70 -12.35 -13.11
C PHE A 243 7.12 -12.86 -13.25
N ASP A 244 7.91 -12.61 -12.19
CA ASP A 244 9.18 -13.29 -12.02
C ASP A 244 8.95 -14.78 -11.74
N ASP A 245 9.90 -15.65 -12.12
CA ASP A 245 9.86 -17.06 -11.73
C ASP A 245 10.24 -17.22 -10.25
N LEU A 246 9.24 -17.02 -9.38
CA LEU A 246 9.42 -17.07 -7.92
C LEU A 246 9.97 -18.41 -7.43
N ARG A 247 9.65 -19.52 -8.12
CA ARG A 247 10.14 -20.85 -7.75
C ARG A 247 11.62 -20.99 -8.07
N ALA A 248 12.03 -20.55 -9.26
CA ALA A 248 13.43 -20.55 -9.65
C ALA A 248 14.27 -19.60 -8.79
N ILE A 249 13.76 -18.41 -8.48
CA ILE A 249 14.42 -17.46 -7.57
C ILE A 249 14.55 -18.08 -6.17
N ALA A 250 13.48 -18.64 -5.60
CA ALA A 250 13.54 -19.26 -4.28
C ALA A 250 14.52 -20.45 -4.22
N ALA A 251 14.68 -21.21 -5.31
CA ALA A 251 15.63 -22.31 -5.38
C ALA A 251 17.10 -21.85 -5.23
N LEU A 252 17.42 -20.60 -5.59
CA LEU A 252 18.76 -20.02 -5.40
C LEU A 252 19.16 -19.90 -3.92
N LYS A 253 18.20 -19.96 -2.97
CA LYS A 253 18.50 -19.95 -1.53
C LYS A 253 19.35 -21.14 -1.08
N ARG A 254 19.43 -22.22 -1.88
CA ARG A 254 20.31 -23.37 -1.60
C ARG A 254 21.78 -22.99 -1.62
N ASP A 255 22.14 -22.04 -2.48
CA ASP A 255 23.53 -21.66 -2.77
C ASP A 255 23.88 -20.26 -2.25
N PHE A 256 22.89 -19.37 -2.08
CA PHE A 256 23.11 -17.98 -1.71
C PHE A 256 22.26 -17.55 -0.49
N PRO A 257 22.85 -16.85 0.50
CA PRO A 257 22.10 -16.32 1.62
C PRO A 257 21.41 -15.01 1.23
N PHE A 258 20.09 -15.04 1.07
CA PHE A 258 19.32 -13.80 0.87
C PHE A 258 17.94 -13.83 1.53
N TRP A 259 17.45 -12.65 1.87
CA TRP A 259 16.04 -12.40 2.16
C TRP A 259 15.27 -12.27 0.84
N LEU A 260 14.14 -12.97 0.69
CA LEU A 260 13.28 -12.84 -0.50
C LEU A 260 12.07 -11.98 -0.16
N HIS A 261 12.00 -10.80 -0.74
CA HIS A 261 10.83 -9.92 -0.73
C HIS A 261 10.09 -10.08 -2.05
N ILE A 262 8.78 -10.32 -2.00
CA ILE A 262 7.93 -10.43 -3.18
C ILE A 262 7.00 -9.21 -3.21
N ASP A 263 7.18 -8.34 -4.19
CA ASP A 263 6.25 -7.25 -4.46
C ASP A 263 5.06 -7.80 -5.26
N ALA A 264 3.97 -8.06 -4.55
CA ALA A 264 2.70 -8.57 -5.08
C ALA A 264 1.59 -7.53 -4.88
N ALA A 265 1.92 -6.24 -4.99
CA ALA A 265 0.95 -5.18 -4.73
C ALA A 265 -0.22 -5.17 -5.73
N PHE A 266 -0.03 -5.72 -6.93
CA PHE A 266 -1.04 -5.74 -7.98
C PHE A 266 -1.49 -7.15 -8.41
N GLY A 267 -0.54 -8.09 -8.58
CA GLY A 267 -0.80 -9.42 -9.13
C GLY A 267 -1.36 -10.45 -8.15
#